data_AF-A0ABD2NBX4-F1
#
_entry.id   AF-A0ABD2NBX4-F1
#
_cell.length_a   1.000
_cell.length_b   1.000
_cell.length_c   1.000
_cell.angle_alpha   90.00
_cell.angle_beta   90.00
_cell.angle_gamma   90.00
#
_symmetry.space_group_name_H-M   'P 1'
#
loop_
_entity.id
_entity.type
_entity.pdbx_description
1 polymer ?
#
loop_
_entity_poly.entity_id
_entity_poly.type
_entity_poly.pdbx_seq_one_letter_code
_entity_poly.pdbx_strand_id
1 'polypeptide(L)'
;MCLSKTYLGICVFSMIWTFVQSIIHIGGIILGYYATQCKFKPTHILTSIFYVTYFYQSKCGALTPVDTGGVHFWDIFISDDDMSKLSHFYNDVIKVNNHVENENGITRMKTWMEVIFLSDCFWVISAASLGMGVLFRIKEKWCFFFYGPYVFFTFIVIIVDVISTTVFALDIPKTSNVSQWLDFMNIDNINATMYTDVPAIYLNLPAIILTAYSSRIVIVWLINILCCFLVLRATIINSRLPFEQNSNPNPTTDNNEDRIRTWQMFYEDTQIKPSTSGIMNQTNNRELRFQRTPVERKRNFREHSVDGAGRSSRRPFSNIPYIE
;
A
#
# COMPACT_ATOMS: atom_id res chain seq x y z
N MET A 1 -7.86 24.78 -9.59
CA MET A 1 -8.44 23.96 -8.49
C MET A 1 -7.44 22.85 -8.15
N CYS A 2 -6.64 23.01 -7.10
CA CYS A 2 -5.66 22.01 -6.69
C CYS A 2 -6.37 20.73 -6.25
N LEU A 3 -5.84 19.56 -6.63
CA LEU A 3 -6.16 18.29 -5.96
C LEU A 3 -6.15 18.59 -4.45
N SER A 4 -7.24 18.31 -3.72
CA SER A 4 -7.24 18.56 -2.27
C SER A 4 -6.00 17.88 -1.70
N LYS A 5 -5.13 18.65 -1.03
CA LYS A 5 -3.85 18.16 -0.48
C LYS A 5 -4.05 16.87 0.32
N THR A 6 -5.25 16.69 0.88
CA THR A 6 -5.73 15.47 1.54
C THR A 6 -5.72 14.23 0.62
N TYR A 7 -6.28 14.29 -0.60
CA TYR A 7 -6.32 13.12 -1.50
C TYR A 7 -4.93 12.73 -2.01
N LEU A 8 -4.06 13.73 -2.21
CA LEU A 8 -2.67 13.49 -2.55
C LEU A 8 -1.98 12.70 -1.42
N GLY A 9 -2.11 13.17 -0.18
CA GLY A 9 -1.53 12.52 0.99
C GLY A 9 -2.04 11.09 1.18
N ILE A 10 -3.34 10.86 0.99
CA ILE A 10 -3.94 9.52 1.05
C ILE A 10 -3.32 8.59 0.00
N CYS A 11 -3.25 9.00 -1.26
CA CYS A 11 -2.75 8.12 -2.32
C CYS A 11 -1.26 7.80 -2.14
N VAL A 12 -0.46 8.79 -1.69
CA VAL A 12 0.96 8.58 -1.36
C VAL A 12 1.12 7.63 -0.18
N PHE A 13 0.32 7.83 0.89
CA PHE A 13 0.32 6.93 2.05
C PHE A 13 -0.05 5.50 1.63
N SER A 14 -1.16 5.32 0.91
CA SER A 14 -1.62 4.01 0.44
C SER A 14 -0.58 3.31 -0.44
N MET A 15 0.10 4.05 -1.33
CA MET A 15 1.21 3.52 -2.13
C MET A 15 2.35 3.01 -1.24
N ILE A 16 2.90 3.87 -0.37
CA ILE A 16 4.04 3.51 0.49
C ILE A 16 3.68 2.34 1.40
N TRP A 17 2.49 2.38 1.99
CA TRP A 17 1.96 1.34 2.87
C TRP A 17 1.89 -0.01 2.17
N THR A 18 1.35 -0.05 0.95
CA THR A 18 1.30 -1.28 0.14
C THR A 18 2.70 -1.81 -0.19
N PHE A 19 3.67 -0.95 -0.51
CA PHE A 19 5.05 -1.39 -0.75
C PHE A 19 5.67 -2.02 0.50
N VAL A 20 5.58 -1.36 1.65
CA VAL A 20 6.16 -1.85 2.92
C VAL A 20 5.58 -3.20 3.28
N GLN A 21 4.24 -3.35 3.20
CA GLN A 21 3.59 -4.63 3.50
C GLN A 21 4.00 -5.73 2.54
N SER A 22 4.00 -5.45 1.24
CA SER A 22 4.34 -6.44 0.22
C SER A 22 5.78 -6.91 0.37
N ILE A 23 6.71 -6.02 0.75
CA ILE A 23 8.12 -6.40 1.03
C ILE A 23 8.20 -7.35 2.22
N ILE A 24 7.51 -7.05 3.33
CA ILE A 24 7.49 -7.90 4.52
C ILE A 24 6.90 -9.28 4.18
N HIS A 25 5.78 -9.29 3.45
CA HIS A 25 5.09 -10.52 3.09
C HIS A 25 5.90 -11.36 2.12
N ILE A 26 6.39 -10.78 1.01
CA ILE A 26 7.29 -11.47 0.07
C ILE A 26 8.54 -11.99 0.79
N GLY A 27 9.10 -11.23 1.74
CA GLY A 27 10.22 -11.69 2.57
C GLY A 27 9.88 -12.99 3.34
N GLY A 28 8.72 -13.04 3.98
CA GLY A 28 8.22 -14.26 4.63
C GLY A 28 8.01 -15.44 3.67
N ILE A 29 7.47 -15.18 2.47
CA ILE A 29 7.29 -16.21 1.43
C ILE A 29 8.64 -16.74 0.96
N ILE A 30 9.62 -15.86 0.72
CA ILE A 30 10.97 -16.25 0.33
C ILE A 30 11.60 -17.15 1.41
N LEU A 31 11.52 -16.76 2.68
CA LEU A 31 12.01 -17.57 3.79
C LEU A 31 11.34 -18.95 3.83
N GLY A 32 10.03 -18.98 3.67
CA GLY A 32 9.28 -20.23 3.64
C GLY A 32 9.58 -21.09 2.41
N TYR A 33 9.83 -20.49 1.24
CA TYR A 33 10.32 -21.19 0.06
C TYR A 33 11.69 -21.83 0.33
N TYR A 34 12.63 -21.10 0.94
CA TYR A 34 13.91 -21.65 1.37
C TYR A 34 13.76 -22.84 2.32
N ALA A 35 12.77 -22.79 3.22
CA ALA A 35 12.43 -23.91 4.09
C ALA A 35 11.95 -25.14 3.28
N THR A 36 11.03 -24.98 2.32
CA THR A 36 10.60 -26.11 1.46
C THR A 36 11.71 -26.71 0.57
N GLN A 37 12.79 -25.96 0.35
CA GLN A 37 13.97 -26.39 -0.40
C GLN A 37 15.06 -27.03 0.47
N CYS A 38 14.74 -27.38 1.72
CA CYS A 38 15.65 -28.05 2.66
C CYS A 38 16.92 -27.24 2.98
N LYS A 39 16.93 -25.93 2.68
CA LYS A 39 18.07 -25.04 2.95
C LYS A 39 18.06 -24.48 4.38
N PHE A 40 16.94 -24.66 5.08
CA PHE A 40 16.75 -24.22 6.45
C PHE A 40 16.78 -25.43 7.38
N LYS A 41 17.73 -25.45 8.33
CA LYS A 41 17.81 -26.47 9.38
C LYS A 41 17.49 -25.80 10.71
N PRO A 42 16.26 -25.95 11.23
CA PRO A 42 15.89 -25.30 12.48
C PRO A 42 16.71 -25.88 13.63
N THR A 43 17.25 -25.00 14.47
CA THR A 43 18.00 -25.37 15.69
C THR A 43 17.15 -25.25 16.95
N HIS A 44 15.96 -24.64 16.86
CA HIS A 44 15.08 -24.37 17.98
C HIS A 44 13.80 -25.21 17.88
N ILE A 45 13.26 -25.69 19.01
CA ILE A 45 12.19 -26.69 19.02
C ILE A 45 10.90 -26.18 18.40
N LEU A 46 10.44 -24.97 18.74
CA LEU A 46 9.23 -24.41 18.12
C LEU A 46 9.38 -24.21 16.62
N THR A 47 10.56 -23.74 16.21
CA THR A 47 10.87 -23.55 14.79
C THR A 47 10.93 -24.89 14.08
N SER A 48 11.39 -25.93 14.77
CA SER A 48 11.43 -27.30 14.26
C SER A 48 10.04 -27.89 14.12
N ILE A 49 9.16 -27.71 15.11
CA ILE A 49 7.75 -28.10 15.02
C ILE A 49 7.07 -27.36 13.88
N PHE A 50 7.28 -26.05 13.75
CA PHE A 50 6.71 -25.27 12.65
C PHE A 50 7.22 -25.77 11.29
N TYR A 51 8.53 -25.96 11.17
CA TYR A 51 9.17 -26.50 9.97
C TYR A 51 8.61 -27.88 9.61
N VAL A 52 8.56 -28.81 10.56
CA VAL A 52 8.04 -30.17 10.34
C VAL A 52 6.56 -30.13 9.96
N THR A 53 5.76 -29.27 10.58
CA THR A 53 4.32 -29.22 10.34
C THR A 53 3.95 -28.76 8.92
N TYR A 54 4.68 -27.79 8.35
CA TYR A 54 4.28 -27.14 7.09
C TYR A 54 5.32 -27.13 5.97
N PHE A 55 6.59 -27.42 6.25
CA PHE A 55 7.69 -27.19 5.31
C PHE A 55 8.56 -28.42 5.03
N TYR A 56 8.70 -29.32 5.99
CA TYR A 56 9.57 -30.48 5.87
C TYR A 56 9.07 -31.43 4.79
N GLN A 57 9.99 -31.92 3.96
CA GLN A 57 9.74 -32.94 2.94
C GLN A 57 10.71 -34.09 3.17
N SER A 58 10.30 -35.32 2.87
CA SER A 58 11.14 -36.53 3.03
C SER A 58 12.50 -36.41 2.31
N LYS A 59 12.53 -35.71 1.17
CA LYS A 59 13.75 -35.41 0.40
C LYS A 59 14.79 -34.55 1.13
N CYS A 60 14.40 -33.88 2.23
CA CYS A 60 15.30 -33.04 3.03
C CYS A 60 16.28 -33.84 3.89
N GLY A 61 16.15 -35.17 3.91
CA GLY A 61 16.96 -36.07 4.73
C GLY A 61 16.45 -36.17 6.17
N ALA A 62 17.22 -36.88 6.99
CA ALA A 62 16.87 -37.10 8.39
C ALA A 62 16.87 -35.78 9.18
N LEU A 63 15.84 -35.60 10.01
CA LEU A 63 15.77 -34.50 10.97
C LEU A 63 16.84 -34.71 12.05
N THR A 64 17.55 -33.65 12.40
CA THR A 64 18.48 -33.67 13.52
C THR A 64 17.73 -33.43 14.82
N PRO A 65 18.09 -34.13 15.92
CA PRO A 65 17.59 -33.80 17.25
C PRO A 65 17.87 -32.34 17.57
N VAL A 66 16.97 -31.73 18.35
CA VAL A 66 17.09 -30.32 18.74
C VAL A 66 17.82 -30.24 20.08
N ASP A 67 18.95 -29.52 20.11
CA ASP A 67 19.63 -29.17 21.35
C ASP A 67 18.92 -28.00 22.04
N THR A 68 18.74 -28.09 23.36
CA THR A 68 18.14 -27.02 24.18
C THR A 68 19.10 -25.85 24.45
N GLY A 69 20.31 -25.90 23.88
CA GLY A 69 21.38 -24.93 24.12
C GLY A 69 21.34 -23.76 23.15
N GLY A 70 20.45 -22.79 23.38
CA GLY A 70 20.47 -21.52 22.65
C GLY A 70 19.34 -20.59 23.07
N VAL A 71 19.68 -19.36 23.48
CA VAL A 71 18.68 -18.35 23.84
C VAL A 71 18.06 -17.79 22.56
N HIS A 72 16.80 -18.14 22.30
CA HIS A 72 16.00 -17.66 21.19
C HIS A 72 14.88 -16.73 21.67
N PHE A 73 14.43 -15.85 20.78
CA PHE A 73 13.35 -14.89 21.07
C PHE A 73 12.08 -15.55 21.63
N TRP A 74 11.81 -16.79 21.25
CA TRP A 74 10.64 -17.54 21.68
C TRP A 74 10.74 -18.05 23.13
N ASP A 75 11.95 -18.17 23.69
CA ASP A 75 12.18 -18.71 25.03
C ASP A 75 11.58 -17.81 26.11
N ILE A 76 11.36 -16.53 25.80
CA ILE A 76 10.73 -15.56 26.71
C ILE A 76 9.30 -15.98 27.07
N PHE A 77 8.64 -16.77 26.24
CA PHE A 77 7.21 -17.10 26.37
C PHE A 77 6.93 -18.53 26.81
N ILE A 78 7.97 -19.36 27.01
CA ILE A 78 7.84 -20.78 27.30
C ILE A 78 8.53 -21.11 28.62
N SER A 79 7.87 -21.92 29.45
CA SER A 79 8.51 -22.40 30.68
C SER A 79 9.57 -23.48 30.36
N ASP A 80 10.68 -23.49 31.09
CA ASP A 80 11.76 -24.47 30.88
C ASP A 80 11.25 -25.93 30.96
N ASP A 81 10.28 -26.20 31.84
CA ASP A 81 9.64 -27.51 31.99
C ASP A 81 8.86 -27.91 30.74
N ASP A 82 8.04 -27.01 30.20
CA ASP A 82 7.29 -27.24 28.96
C ASP A 82 8.24 -27.46 27.78
N MET A 83 9.33 -26.69 27.72
CA MET A 83 10.33 -26.81 26.67
C MET A 83 11.01 -28.18 26.69
N SER A 84 11.36 -28.67 27.89
CA SER A 84 11.93 -29.99 28.09
C SER A 84 10.99 -31.10 27.63
N LYS A 85 9.71 -31.04 28.05
CA LYS A 85 8.66 -31.98 27.63
C LYS A 85 8.45 -31.98 26.12
N LEU A 86 8.37 -30.80 25.52
CA LEU A 86 8.18 -30.62 24.08
C LEU A 86 9.37 -31.14 23.27
N SER A 87 10.59 -30.88 23.74
CA SER A 87 11.82 -31.40 23.13
C SER A 87 11.89 -32.93 23.21
N HIS A 88 11.57 -33.52 24.36
CA HIS A 88 11.51 -34.97 24.52
C HIS A 88 10.49 -35.59 23.56
N PHE A 89 9.27 -35.06 23.52
CA PHE A 89 8.22 -35.50 22.59
C PHE A 89 8.69 -35.43 21.13
N TYR A 90 9.21 -34.29 20.70
CA TYR A 90 9.65 -34.10 19.32
C TYR A 90 10.81 -35.03 18.93
N ASN A 91 11.78 -35.22 19.82
CA ASN A 91 12.89 -36.13 19.58
C ASN A 91 12.43 -37.59 19.46
N ASP A 92 11.43 -38.01 20.24
CA ASP A 92 10.82 -39.34 20.09
C ASP A 92 10.05 -39.46 18.77
N VAL A 93 9.31 -38.42 18.37
CA VAL A 93 8.63 -38.36 17.07
C VAL A 93 9.60 -38.57 15.91
N ILE A 94 10.72 -37.85 15.91
CA ILE A 94 11.76 -38.01 14.88
C ILE A 94 12.35 -39.41 14.88
N LYS A 95 12.68 -39.97 16.07
CA LYS A 95 13.30 -41.30 16.17
C LYS A 95 12.39 -42.41 15.63
N VAL A 96 11.11 -42.34 15.95
CA VAL A 96 10.13 -43.36 15.54
C VAL A 96 9.81 -43.22 14.05
N ASN A 97 9.77 -41.99 13.54
CA ASN A 97 9.38 -41.74 12.17
C ASN A 97 10.44 -40.90 11.44
N ASN A 98 11.41 -41.59 10.84
CA ASN A 98 12.44 -40.94 10.00
C ASN A 98 11.86 -40.27 8.74
N HIS A 99 10.58 -40.52 8.42
CA HIS A 99 9.86 -39.95 7.28
C HIS A 99 8.48 -39.45 7.70
N VAL A 100 8.44 -38.40 8.53
CA VAL A 100 7.21 -37.65 8.78
C VAL A 100 6.90 -36.82 7.54
N GLU A 101 5.95 -37.23 6.70
CA GLU A 101 5.52 -36.43 5.55
C GLU A 101 4.03 -36.12 5.63
N ASN A 102 3.71 -34.86 5.88
CA ASN A 102 2.36 -34.32 5.74
C ASN A 102 2.17 -33.76 4.34
N GLU A 103 2.02 -34.64 3.35
CA GLU A 103 1.87 -34.28 1.94
C GLU A 103 0.77 -33.22 1.73
N ASN A 104 -0.34 -33.35 2.47
CA ASN A 104 -1.47 -32.43 2.41
C ASN A 104 -1.14 -31.04 2.96
N GLY A 105 -0.47 -30.96 4.12
CA GLY A 105 -0.05 -29.70 4.72
C GLY A 105 0.96 -28.95 3.87
N ILE A 106 1.97 -29.66 3.36
CA ILE A 106 3.05 -29.09 2.53
C ILE A 106 2.50 -28.59 1.20
N THR A 107 1.71 -29.42 0.50
CA THR A 107 1.14 -29.05 -0.81
C THR A 107 0.23 -27.83 -0.67
N ARG A 108 -0.58 -27.79 0.39
CA ARG A 108 -1.44 -26.65 0.70
C ARG A 108 -0.61 -25.39 0.98
N MET A 109 0.42 -25.48 1.83
CA MET A 109 1.31 -24.36 2.13
C MET A 109 1.96 -23.80 0.87
N LYS A 110 2.54 -24.67 0.04
CA LYS A 110 3.18 -24.29 -1.22
C LYS A 110 2.21 -23.58 -2.17
N THR A 111 1.02 -24.15 -2.35
CA THR A 111 -0.02 -23.58 -3.23
C THR A 111 -0.41 -22.18 -2.76
N TRP A 112 -0.66 -22.01 -1.46
CA TRP A 112 -1.06 -20.71 -0.92
C TRP A 112 0.07 -19.68 -0.96
N MET A 113 1.33 -20.08 -0.73
CA MET A 113 2.48 -19.19 -0.92
C MET A 113 2.57 -18.64 -2.34
N GLU A 114 2.38 -19.48 -3.35
CA GLU A 114 2.43 -19.06 -4.76
C GLU A 114 1.30 -18.10 -5.08
N VAL A 115 0.06 -18.41 -4.65
CA VAL A 115 -1.11 -17.53 -4.84
C VAL A 115 -0.89 -16.17 -4.17
N ILE A 116 -0.42 -16.18 -2.93
CA ILE A 116 -0.15 -14.96 -2.17
C ILE A 116 0.97 -14.15 -2.82
N PHE A 117 2.06 -14.79 -3.24
CA PHE A 117 3.18 -14.13 -3.90
C PHE A 117 2.75 -13.41 -5.18
N LEU A 118 1.99 -14.10 -6.05
CA LEU A 118 1.46 -13.51 -7.27
C LEU A 118 0.53 -12.33 -6.97
N SER A 119 -0.35 -12.49 -5.97
CA SER A 119 -1.25 -11.44 -5.52
C SER A 119 -0.49 -10.18 -5.07
N ASP A 120 0.57 -10.34 -4.26
CA ASP A 120 1.42 -9.22 -3.84
C ASP A 120 2.19 -8.58 -4.99
N CYS A 121 2.70 -9.36 -5.94
CA CYS A 121 3.37 -8.81 -7.12
C CYS A 121 2.42 -7.90 -7.93
N PHE A 122 1.19 -8.35 -8.18
CA PHE A 122 0.20 -7.52 -8.85
C PHE A 122 -0.20 -6.29 -8.02
N TRP A 123 -0.30 -6.45 -6.70
CA TRP A 123 -0.62 -5.35 -5.81
C TRP A 123 0.47 -4.27 -5.79
N VAL A 124 1.75 -4.67 -5.78
CA VAL A 124 2.91 -3.77 -5.92
C VAL A 124 2.89 -3.02 -7.25
N ILE A 125 2.65 -3.71 -8.37
CA ILE A 125 2.55 -3.07 -9.69
C ILE A 125 1.41 -2.05 -9.70
N SER A 126 0.27 -2.40 -9.10
CA SER A 126 -0.88 -1.50 -9.00
C SER A 126 -0.60 -0.25 -8.14
N ALA A 127 0.18 -0.40 -7.06
CA ALA A 127 0.63 0.70 -6.21
C ALA A 127 1.61 1.63 -6.95
N ALA A 128 2.51 1.06 -7.77
CA ALA A 128 3.37 1.85 -8.64
C ALA A 128 2.55 2.66 -9.66
N SER A 129 1.49 2.06 -10.23
CA SER A 129 0.55 2.76 -11.12
C SER A 129 -0.15 3.93 -10.42
N LEU A 130 -0.64 3.71 -9.19
CA LEU A 130 -1.21 4.76 -8.35
C LEU A 130 -0.19 5.90 -8.12
N GLY A 131 1.06 5.55 -7.83
CA GLY A 131 2.17 6.48 -7.69
C GLY A 131 2.42 7.33 -8.94
N MET A 132 2.46 6.71 -10.11
CA MET A 132 2.57 7.43 -11.39
C MET A 132 1.39 8.38 -11.61
N GLY A 133 0.16 7.93 -11.35
CA GLY A 133 -1.03 8.77 -11.44
C GLY A 133 -0.95 10.02 -10.56
N VAL A 134 -0.43 9.85 -9.34
CA VAL A 134 -0.19 10.92 -8.38
C VAL A 134 0.91 11.88 -8.85
N LEU A 135 2.07 11.38 -9.27
CA LEU A 135 3.21 12.20 -9.68
C LEU A 135 2.90 13.04 -10.92
N PHE A 136 2.23 12.45 -11.92
CA PHE A 136 1.84 13.14 -13.15
C PHE A 136 0.52 13.93 -13.01
N ARG A 137 -0.11 13.91 -11.82
CA ARG A 137 -1.38 14.60 -11.54
C ARG A 137 -2.46 14.30 -12.58
N ILE A 138 -2.63 13.02 -12.90
CA ILE A 138 -3.52 12.55 -13.96
C ILE A 138 -4.98 12.82 -13.56
N LYS A 139 -5.76 13.39 -14.50
CA LYS A 139 -7.17 13.79 -14.31
C LYS A 139 -8.09 13.06 -15.30
N GLU A 140 -9.40 13.30 -15.16
CA GLU A 140 -10.45 12.81 -16.06
C GLU A 140 -10.49 11.27 -16.14
N LYS A 141 -10.88 10.72 -17.30
CA LYS A 141 -11.04 9.28 -17.53
C LYS A 141 -9.72 8.51 -17.34
N TRP A 142 -8.58 9.15 -17.56
CA TRP A 142 -7.26 8.54 -17.33
C TRP A 142 -7.01 8.20 -15.86
N CYS A 143 -7.69 8.86 -14.92
CA CYS A 143 -7.62 8.53 -13.51
C CYS A 143 -8.04 7.06 -13.24
N PHE A 144 -9.05 6.53 -13.95
CA PHE A 144 -9.43 5.13 -13.79
C PHE A 144 -8.33 4.16 -14.23
N PHE A 145 -7.52 4.52 -15.22
CA PHE A 145 -6.43 3.67 -15.70
C PHE A 145 -5.27 3.58 -14.70
N PHE A 146 -4.95 4.68 -14.01
CA PHE A 146 -3.83 4.71 -13.05
C PHE A 146 -4.24 4.33 -11.62
N TYR A 147 -5.41 4.78 -11.17
CA TYR A 147 -5.87 4.59 -9.79
C TYR A 147 -6.76 3.34 -9.66
N GLY A 148 -7.51 3.00 -10.72
CA GLY A 148 -8.43 1.87 -10.73
C GLY A 148 -7.75 0.51 -10.49
N PRO A 149 -6.59 0.19 -11.11
CA PRO A 149 -5.90 -1.07 -10.84
C PRO A 149 -5.59 -1.26 -9.35
N TYR A 150 -5.20 -0.20 -8.64
CA TYR A 150 -4.94 -0.29 -7.20
C TYR A 150 -6.18 -0.73 -6.42
N VAL A 151 -7.34 -0.10 -6.68
CA VAL A 151 -8.60 -0.47 -6.02
C VAL A 151 -8.98 -1.91 -6.34
N PHE A 152 -8.89 -2.30 -7.62
CA PHE A 152 -9.23 -3.65 -8.08
C PHE A 152 -8.34 -4.72 -7.43
N PHE A 153 -7.02 -4.57 -7.48
CA PHE A 153 -6.10 -5.54 -6.90
C PHE A 153 -6.15 -5.54 -5.36
N THR A 154 -6.39 -4.39 -4.71
CA THR A 154 -6.61 -4.37 -3.26
C THR A 154 -7.85 -5.19 -2.87
N PHE A 155 -8.93 -5.12 -3.66
CA PHE A 155 -10.11 -5.96 -3.44
C PHE A 155 -9.82 -7.46 -3.62
N ILE A 156 -9.06 -7.84 -4.65
CA ILE A 156 -8.63 -9.23 -4.86
C ILE A 156 -7.77 -9.72 -3.69
N VAL A 157 -6.79 -8.92 -3.26
CA VAL A 157 -5.91 -9.24 -2.11
C VAL A 157 -6.74 -9.48 -0.86
N ILE A 158 -7.74 -8.62 -0.58
CA ILE A 158 -8.64 -8.80 0.57
C ILE A 158 -9.37 -10.15 0.52
N ILE A 159 -9.85 -10.56 -0.66
CA ILE A 159 -10.51 -11.87 -0.83
C ILE A 159 -9.51 -13.01 -0.61
N VAL A 160 -8.32 -12.93 -1.21
CA VAL A 160 -7.26 -13.93 -1.06
C VAL A 160 -6.85 -14.08 0.40
N ASP A 161 -6.70 -12.96 1.13
CA ASP A 161 -6.41 -12.95 2.56
C ASP A 161 -7.51 -13.69 3.34
N VAL A 162 -8.80 -13.39 3.12
CA VAL A 162 -9.91 -14.08 3.80
C VAL A 162 -9.91 -15.58 3.54
N ILE A 163 -9.73 -16.01 2.28
CA ILE A 163 -9.73 -17.43 1.94
C ILE A 163 -8.52 -18.12 2.58
N SER A 164 -7.31 -17.55 2.44
CA SER A 164 -6.09 -18.13 3.02
C SER A 164 -6.15 -18.21 4.55
N THR A 165 -6.64 -17.16 5.22
CA THR A 165 -6.90 -17.17 6.67
C THR A 165 -7.89 -18.26 7.06
N THR A 166 -8.98 -18.43 6.32
CA THR A 166 -9.95 -19.48 6.61
C THR A 166 -9.31 -20.86 6.47
N VAL A 167 -8.51 -21.06 5.42
CA VAL A 167 -7.81 -22.33 5.18
C VAL A 167 -6.86 -22.68 6.33
N PHE A 168 -6.01 -21.74 6.77
CA PHE A 168 -5.09 -22.00 7.89
C PHE A 168 -5.80 -22.02 9.25
N ALA A 169 -6.90 -21.30 9.42
CA ALA A 169 -7.70 -21.35 10.64
C ALA A 169 -8.35 -22.74 10.84
N LEU A 170 -8.70 -23.43 9.75
CA LEU A 170 -9.21 -24.81 9.80
C LEU A 170 -8.16 -25.83 10.23
N ASP A 171 -6.88 -25.47 10.26
CA ASP A 171 -5.80 -26.33 10.77
C ASP A 171 -5.64 -26.24 12.29
N ILE A 172 -6.07 -25.14 12.93
CA ILE A 172 -6.02 -24.96 14.39
C ILE A 172 -6.73 -26.09 15.15
N PRO A 173 -8.00 -26.46 14.86
CA PRO A 173 -8.65 -27.56 15.57
C PRO A 173 -8.01 -28.93 15.27
N LYS A 174 -7.25 -29.06 14.18
CA LYS A 174 -6.54 -30.30 13.82
C LYS A 174 -5.19 -30.44 14.52
N THR A 175 -4.70 -29.40 15.18
CA THR A 175 -3.45 -29.44 15.93
C THR A 175 -3.66 -29.21 17.43
N SER A 176 -4.91 -29.27 17.90
CA SER A 176 -5.32 -28.81 19.23
C SER A 176 -4.95 -29.72 20.39
N ASN A 177 -4.39 -30.90 20.11
CA ASN A 177 -3.74 -31.77 21.07
C ASN A 177 -2.73 -32.68 20.36
N VAL A 178 -1.94 -33.43 21.12
CA VAL A 178 -0.90 -34.33 20.59
C VAL A 178 -1.48 -35.36 19.62
N SER A 179 -2.59 -36.01 19.97
CA SER A 179 -3.20 -37.05 19.13
C SER A 179 -3.65 -36.50 17.77
N GLN A 180 -4.28 -35.33 17.77
CA GLN A 180 -4.74 -34.68 16.54
C GLN A 180 -3.57 -34.16 15.72
N TRP A 181 -2.53 -33.62 16.35
CA TRP A 181 -1.33 -33.21 15.63
C TRP A 181 -0.60 -34.40 14.99
N LEU A 182 -0.51 -35.54 15.68
CA LEU A 182 0.05 -36.78 15.10
C LEU A 182 -0.78 -37.27 13.91
N ASP A 183 -2.12 -37.27 14.03
CA ASP A 183 -3.04 -37.61 12.93
C ASP A 183 -2.89 -36.63 11.74
N PHE A 184 -2.82 -35.33 12.02
CA PHE A 184 -2.56 -34.30 11.03
C PHE A 184 -1.23 -34.50 10.29
N MET A 185 -0.23 -35.05 10.98
CA MET A 185 1.09 -35.38 10.43
C MET A 185 1.17 -36.79 9.82
N ASN A 186 0.07 -37.56 9.84
CA ASN A 186 0.01 -38.97 9.44
C ASN A 186 1.03 -39.86 10.19
N ILE A 187 1.08 -39.76 11.53
CA ILE A 187 1.99 -40.54 12.39
C ILE A 187 1.19 -41.50 13.28
N ASP A 188 1.17 -42.79 12.91
CA ASP A 188 0.34 -43.79 13.59
C ASP A 188 1.05 -44.56 14.72
N ASN A 189 2.39 -44.52 14.76
CA ASN A 189 3.20 -45.41 15.62
C ASN A 189 3.51 -44.86 17.02
N ILE A 190 2.91 -43.73 17.40
CA ILE A 190 3.21 -43.04 18.66
C ILE A 190 1.97 -43.03 19.54
N ASN A 191 2.08 -43.59 20.74
CA ASN A 191 0.97 -43.58 21.68
C ASN A 191 0.81 -42.17 22.31
N ALA A 192 -0.18 -41.41 21.82
CA ALA A 192 -0.46 -40.05 22.27
C ALA A 192 -0.72 -39.93 23.78
N THR A 193 -1.17 -41.00 24.45
CA THR A 193 -1.42 -40.99 25.90
C THR A 193 -0.15 -40.86 26.73
N MET A 194 1.03 -41.11 26.16
CA MET A 194 2.31 -40.93 26.85
C MET A 194 2.73 -39.45 26.95
N TYR A 195 2.07 -38.56 26.19
CA TYR A 195 2.44 -37.16 26.05
C TYR A 195 1.29 -36.22 26.42
N THR A 196 0.40 -36.62 27.34
CA THR A 196 -0.71 -35.78 27.81
C THR A 196 -0.26 -34.48 28.47
N ASP A 197 0.98 -34.47 28.98
CA ASP A 197 1.57 -33.32 29.68
C ASP A 197 2.23 -32.31 28.72
N VAL A 198 2.28 -32.60 27.41
CA VAL A 198 2.79 -31.67 26.40
C VAL A 198 1.75 -30.57 26.17
N PRO A 199 2.08 -29.30 26.38
CA PRO A 199 1.11 -28.23 26.22
C PRO A 199 0.71 -28.07 24.75
N ALA A 200 -0.56 -28.33 24.46
CA ALA A 200 -1.09 -28.32 23.10
C ALA A 200 -0.97 -26.96 22.39
N ILE A 201 -0.86 -25.86 23.15
CA ILE A 201 -0.68 -24.52 22.61
C ILE A 201 0.54 -24.40 21.69
N TYR A 202 1.62 -25.12 21.99
CA TYR A 202 2.85 -25.07 21.18
C TYR A 202 2.72 -25.84 19.86
N LEU A 203 1.88 -26.88 19.83
CA LEU A 203 1.55 -27.62 18.60
C LEU A 203 0.57 -26.86 17.70
N ASN A 204 -0.30 -26.04 18.31
CA ASN A 204 -1.20 -25.12 17.60
C ASN A 204 -0.48 -23.90 17.02
N LEU A 205 0.63 -23.49 17.65
CA LEU A 205 1.30 -22.23 17.34
C LEU A 205 1.65 -22.06 15.84
N PRO A 206 2.16 -23.09 15.12
CA PRO A 206 2.32 -23.03 13.67
C PRO A 206 1.08 -22.60 12.89
N ALA A 207 -0.08 -23.20 13.19
CA ALA A 207 -1.34 -22.89 12.51
C ALA A 207 -1.82 -21.48 12.87
N ILE A 208 -1.67 -21.07 14.13
CA ILE A 208 -1.99 -19.71 14.59
C ILE A 208 -1.10 -18.67 13.90
N ILE A 209 0.20 -18.91 13.82
CA ILE A 209 1.17 -18.03 13.14
C ILE A 209 0.81 -17.89 11.66
N LEU A 210 0.53 -19.00 10.97
CA LEU A 210 0.13 -18.95 9.56
C LEU A 210 -1.19 -18.23 9.34
N THR A 211 -2.17 -18.43 10.23
CA THR A 211 -3.47 -17.72 10.19
C THR A 211 -3.29 -16.22 10.41
N ALA A 212 -2.45 -15.83 11.37
CA ALA A 212 -2.13 -14.43 11.66
C ALA A 212 -1.33 -13.79 10.50
N TYR A 213 -0.39 -14.53 9.94
CA TYR A 213 0.41 -14.09 8.80
C TYR A 213 -0.45 -13.92 7.53
N SER A 214 -1.30 -14.90 7.23
CA SER A 214 -2.17 -14.85 6.04
C SER A 214 -3.29 -13.81 6.15
N SER A 215 -3.74 -13.49 7.37
CA SER A 215 -4.65 -12.36 7.61
C SER A 215 -3.95 -11.00 7.62
N ARG A 216 -2.62 -11.00 7.44
CA ARG A 216 -1.72 -9.84 7.57
C ARG A 216 -1.87 -9.11 8.90
N ILE A 217 -2.44 -9.74 9.93
CA ILE A 217 -2.96 -9.14 11.16
C ILE A 217 -4.20 -8.28 10.90
N VAL A 218 -5.29 -8.51 11.65
CA VAL A 218 -6.61 -7.86 11.45
C VAL A 218 -6.55 -6.33 11.35
N ILE A 219 -5.68 -5.68 12.13
CA ILE A 219 -5.53 -4.21 12.11
C ILE A 219 -5.02 -3.73 10.75
N VAL A 220 -4.04 -4.41 10.18
CA VAL A 220 -3.48 -4.11 8.86
C VAL A 220 -4.54 -4.30 7.77
N TRP A 221 -5.33 -5.36 7.87
CA TRP A 221 -6.43 -5.63 6.95
C TRP A 221 -7.47 -4.50 6.94
N LEU A 222 -7.85 -3.99 8.12
CA LEU A 222 -8.75 -2.84 8.25
C LEU A 222 -8.17 -1.56 7.62
N ILE A 223 -6.85 -1.33 7.75
CA ILE A 223 -6.18 -0.20 7.11
C ILE A 223 -6.23 -0.33 5.58
N ASN A 224 -6.07 -1.54 5.04
CA ASN A 224 -6.14 -1.80 3.60
C ASN A 224 -7.54 -1.53 3.04
N ILE A 225 -8.59 -1.95 3.75
CA ILE A 225 -9.98 -1.62 3.39
C ILE A 225 -10.21 -0.11 3.41
N LEU A 226 -9.77 0.57 4.46
CA LEU A 226 -9.90 2.02 4.56
C LEU A 226 -9.18 2.73 3.40
N CYS A 227 -7.94 2.35 3.10
CA CYS A 227 -7.17 2.89 1.97
C CYS A 227 -7.89 2.65 0.64
N CYS A 228 -8.43 1.45 0.43
CA CYS A 228 -9.18 1.09 -0.76
C CYS A 228 -10.37 2.04 -0.98
N PHE A 229 -11.19 2.27 0.05
CA PHE A 229 -12.33 3.19 -0.04
C PHE A 229 -11.90 4.64 -0.27
N LEU A 230 -10.85 5.10 0.40
CA LEU A 230 -10.35 6.46 0.26
C LEU A 230 -9.77 6.72 -1.14
N VAL A 231 -9.02 5.76 -1.70
CA VAL A 231 -8.48 5.84 -3.07
C VAL A 231 -9.60 5.72 -4.11
N LEU A 232 -10.59 4.86 -3.90
CA LEU A 232 -11.77 4.79 -4.77
C LEU A 232 -12.51 6.13 -4.80
N ARG A 233 -12.75 6.74 -3.64
CA ARG A 233 -13.37 8.06 -3.55
C ARG A 233 -12.53 9.12 -4.27
N ALA A 234 -11.20 9.11 -4.07
CA ALA A 234 -10.29 10.02 -4.78
C ALA A 234 -10.38 9.83 -6.30
N THR A 235 -10.45 8.58 -6.76
CA THR A 235 -10.58 8.21 -8.18
C THR A 235 -11.86 8.79 -8.79
N ILE A 236 -13.01 8.57 -8.12
CA ILE A 236 -14.31 9.07 -8.59
C ILE A 236 -14.31 10.60 -8.68
N ILE A 237 -13.78 11.29 -7.67
CA ILE A 237 -13.75 12.76 -7.64
C ILE A 237 -12.85 13.29 -8.77
N ASN A 238 -11.63 12.75 -8.90
CA ASN A 238 -10.68 13.18 -9.93
C ASN A 238 -11.16 12.88 -11.35
N SER A 239 -11.95 11.82 -11.53
CA SER A 239 -12.54 11.48 -12.84
C SER A 239 -13.58 12.48 -13.32
N ARG A 240 -14.22 13.22 -12.40
CA ARG A 240 -15.26 14.21 -12.71
C ARG A 240 -14.71 15.62 -12.90
N LEU A 241 -13.47 15.87 -12.49
CA LEU A 241 -12.85 17.18 -12.66
C LEU A 241 -12.40 17.33 -14.13
N PRO A 242 -12.93 18.30 -14.89
CA PRO A 242 -12.40 18.59 -16.20
C PRO A 242 -10.93 19.01 -16.05
N PHE A 243 -10.14 18.77 -17.08
CA PHE A 243 -8.86 19.45 -17.19
C PHE A 243 -9.17 20.95 -17.05
N GLU A 244 -8.54 21.61 -16.08
CA GLU A 244 -8.28 23.04 -16.25
C GLU A 244 -7.37 23.07 -17.47
N GLN A 245 -7.97 23.07 -18.68
CA GLN A 245 -7.42 23.84 -19.76
C GLN A 245 -7.06 25.13 -19.06
N ASN A 246 -5.77 25.48 -19.06
CA ASN A 246 -5.37 26.85 -18.89
C ASN A 246 -6.38 27.59 -19.76
N SER A 247 -7.40 28.16 -19.13
CA SER A 247 -8.24 29.15 -19.76
C SER A 247 -7.16 30.12 -20.15
N ASN A 248 -6.84 30.12 -21.46
CA ASN A 248 -5.97 31.12 -22.02
C ASN A 248 -6.36 32.38 -21.28
N PRO A 249 -5.44 33.08 -20.58
CA PRO A 249 -5.77 34.42 -20.12
C PRO A 249 -6.45 35.03 -21.33
N ASN A 250 -7.74 35.35 -21.20
CA ASN A 250 -8.52 35.77 -22.34
C ASN A 250 -7.61 36.68 -23.14
N PRO A 251 -7.39 36.48 -24.44
CA PRO A 251 -6.85 37.55 -25.27
C PRO A 251 -7.93 38.64 -25.38
N THR A 252 -8.56 39.03 -24.27
CA THR A 252 -9.13 40.34 -24.06
C THR A 252 -7.94 41.28 -24.05
N THR A 253 -7.56 41.69 -25.26
CA THR A 253 -6.62 42.79 -25.48
C THR A 253 -5.30 42.62 -24.75
N ASP A 254 -4.55 41.57 -25.09
CA ASP A 254 -3.12 41.80 -25.34
C ASP A 254 -3.10 42.80 -26.49
N ASN A 255 -3.16 44.10 -26.14
CA ASN A 255 -2.85 45.14 -27.09
C ASN A 255 -1.48 44.75 -27.63
N ASN A 256 -1.38 44.50 -28.94
CA ASN A 256 -0.10 44.31 -29.62
C ASN A 256 0.91 45.38 -29.16
N GLU A 257 0.42 46.55 -28.76
CA GLU A 257 1.12 47.66 -28.11
C GLU A 257 1.88 47.31 -26.81
N ASP A 258 1.30 46.57 -25.86
CA ASP A 258 2.01 46.22 -24.62
C ASP A 258 3.08 45.17 -24.87
N ARG A 259 2.80 44.20 -25.74
CA ARG A 259 3.80 43.24 -26.20
C ARG A 259 4.92 43.94 -26.97
N ILE A 260 4.59 44.87 -27.86
CA ILE A 260 5.57 45.70 -28.60
C ILE A 260 6.39 46.56 -27.62
N ARG A 261 5.79 47.15 -26.59
CA ARG A 261 6.52 47.90 -25.55
C ARG A 261 7.49 47.03 -24.77
N THR A 262 7.09 45.82 -24.39
CA THR A 262 8.01 44.90 -23.69
C THR A 262 9.19 44.51 -24.60
N TRP A 263 8.93 44.27 -25.89
CA TRP A 263 9.99 44.02 -26.87
C TRP A 263 10.88 45.25 -27.10
N GLN A 264 10.32 46.46 -27.15
CA GLN A 264 11.08 47.71 -27.31
C GLN A 264 11.99 47.98 -26.11
N MET A 265 11.51 47.79 -24.87
CA MET A 265 12.35 47.95 -23.68
C MET A 265 13.54 46.99 -23.66
N PHE A 266 13.39 45.79 -24.22
CA PHE A 266 14.48 44.81 -24.29
C PHE A 266 15.59 45.22 -25.28
N TYR A 267 15.24 45.93 -26.37
CA TYR A 267 16.21 46.37 -27.37
C TYR A 267 16.74 47.80 -27.12
N GLU A 268 15.99 48.68 -26.46
CA GLU A 268 16.49 50.02 -26.10
C GLU A 268 17.64 49.99 -25.09
N ASP A 269 17.68 48.99 -24.21
CA ASP A 269 18.77 48.84 -23.23
C ASP A 269 20.10 48.35 -23.85
N THR A 270 20.08 48.00 -25.14
CA THR A 270 21.31 47.66 -25.90
C THR A 270 21.93 48.83 -26.64
N GLN A 271 21.37 50.05 -26.53
CA GLN A 271 22.08 51.26 -26.96
C GLN A 271 23.19 51.58 -25.95
N ILE A 272 24.32 50.90 -26.19
CA ILE A 272 25.71 51.30 -25.94
C ILE A 272 25.77 52.66 -25.24
N LYS A 273 25.87 52.67 -23.91
CA LYS A 273 26.42 53.83 -23.21
C LYS A 273 27.80 54.07 -23.80
N PRO A 274 28.06 55.17 -24.53
CA PRO A 274 29.42 55.50 -24.91
C PRO A 274 30.18 55.70 -23.61
N SER A 275 31.11 54.78 -23.33
CA SER A 275 32.14 54.91 -22.32
C SER A 275 32.99 56.12 -22.68
N THR A 276 32.50 57.29 -22.30
CA THR A 276 33.16 58.56 -22.49
C THR A 276 34.09 58.72 -21.31
N SER A 277 35.32 58.25 -21.51
CA SER A 277 36.49 58.61 -20.72
C SER A 277 36.49 60.12 -20.51
N GLY A 278 36.51 60.53 -19.23
CA GLY A 278 36.54 61.93 -18.86
C GLY A 278 37.78 62.64 -19.38
N ILE A 279 37.55 63.72 -20.13
CA ILE A 279 38.40 64.91 -20.13
C ILE A 279 37.46 66.12 -20.06
N MET A 280 37.39 66.69 -18.85
CA MET A 280 37.39 68.12 -18.51
C MET A 280 37.04 69.13 -19.64
N ASN A 281 35.87 69.78 -19.55
CA ASN A 281 35.79 71.23 -19.29
C ASN A 281 34.35 71.77 -19.26
N GLN A 282 34.13 72.70 -18.34
CA GLN A 282 33.05 73.69 -18.26
C GLN A 282 32.49 74.14 -19.62
N THR A 283 31.17 74.24 -19.77
CA THR A 283 30.42 75.51 -19.67
C THR A 283 28.92 75.32 -19.98
N ASN A 284 28.09 75.93 -19.12
CA ASN A 284 26.84 76.65 -19.38
C ASN A 284 25.74 76.11 -20.33
N ASN A 285 24.55 76.08 -19.71
CA ASN A 285 23.26 76.60 -20.19
C ASN A 285 22.22 75.68 -20.84
N ARG A 286 20.99 75.97 -20.37
CA ARG A 286 19.63 75.68 -20.89
C ARG A 286 19.12 74.26 -20.67
N GLU A 287 18.25 74.09 -19.66
CA GLU A 287 16.80 74.32 -19.76
C GLU A 287 16.16 73.62 -20.96
N LEU A 288 15.48 72.50 -20.66
CA LEU A 288 14.20 72.16 -21.26
C LEU A 288 13.43 71.27 -20.27
N ARG A 289 12.58 71.93 -19.48
CA ARG A 289 11.50 71.28 -18.72
C ARG A 289 10.52 70.68 -19.71
N PHE A 290 10.42 69.35 -19.76
CA PHE A 290 9.22 68.71 -20.28
C PHE A 290 8.24 68.51 -19.13
N GLN A 291 7.25 69.41 -19.06
CA GLN A 291 6.05 69.26 -18.25
C GLN A 291 5.28 68.00 -18.70
N ARG A 292 5.16 67.00 -17.83
CA ARG A 292 4.11 65.98 -17.95
C ARG A 292 2.84 66.55 -17.35
N THR A 293 1.81 66.76 -18.18
CA THR A 293 0.45 67.00 -17.72
C THR A 293 -0.17 65.69 -17.23
N PRO A 294 -0.84 65.66 -16.07
CA PRO A 294 -1.62 64.51 -15.65
C PRO A 294 -2.95 64.50 -16.41
N VAL A 295 -3.24 63.40 -17.11
CA VAL A 295 -4.56 63.14 -17.70
C VAL A 295 -5.47 62.62 -16.58
N GLU A 296 -6.34 63.49 -16.07
CA GLU A 296 -7.47 63.16 -15.21
C GLU A 296 -8.47 62.27 -15.98
N ARG A 297 -8.43 60.96 -15.75
CA ARG A 297 -9.50 60.05 -16.20
C ARG A 297 -10.61 60.01 -15.15
N LYS A 298 -11.58 60.93 -15.27
CA LYS A 298 -12.87 60.85 -14.55
C LYS A 298 -13.57 59.54 -14.91
N ARG A 299 -13.60 58.57 -13.98
CA ARG A 299 -14.53 57.45 -14.01
C ARG A 299 -15.85 57.92 -13.42
N ASN A 300 -16.83 58.17 -14.29
CA ASN A 300 -18.21 58.33 -13.86
C ASN A 300 -18.72 56.99 -13.35
N PHE A 301 -19.06 57.00 -12.05
CA PHE A 301 -20.00 56.07 -11.42
C PHE A 301 -21.30 56.02 -12.24
N ARG A 302 -21.75 54.82 -12.59
CA ARG A 302 -23.15 54.58 -12.95
C ARG A 302 -23.63 53.38 -12.14
N GLU A 303 -24.22 53.70 -11.00
CA GLU A 303 -25.09 52.78 -10.28
C GLU A 303 -26.28 52.45 -11.19
N HIS A 304 -26.45 51.16 -11.50
CA HIS A 304 -27.74 50.63 -11.88
C HIS A 304 -28.20 49.70 -10.76
N SER A 305 -28.94 50.28 -9.83
CA SER A 305 -29.96 49.58 -9.05
C SER A 305 -31.07 49.17 -10.00
N VAL A 306 -31.27 47.87 -10.18
CA VAL A 306 -32.55 47.33 -10.64
C VAL A 306 -32.95 46.25 -9.65
N ASP A 307 -33.87 46.65 -8.79
CA ASP A 307 -34.71 45.75 -8.01
C ASP A 307 -35.47 44.82 -8.97
N GLY A 308 -35.33 43.52 -8.72
CA GLY A 308 -36.00 42.46 -9.45
C GLY A 308 -36.49 41.39 -8.49
N ALA A 309 -37.46 41.74 -7.67
CA ALA A 309 -38.29 40.77 -6.94
C ALA A 309 -39.08 39.92 -7.94
N GLY A 310 -39.03 38.58 -7.82
CA GLY A 310 -39.99 37.75 -8.54
C GLY A 310 -39.68 36.27 -8.67
N ARG A 311 -40.42 35.48 -7.88
CA ARG A 311 -40.94 34.13 -8.19
C ARG A 311 -40.01 32.91 -8.06
N SER A 312 -40.14 32.28 -6.89
CA SER A 312 -40.78 30.96 -6.72
C SER A 312 -41.01 30.16 -8.02
N SER A 313 -40.25 29.08 -8.18
CA SER A 313 -40.65 27.94 -8.99
C SER A 313 -40.42 26.66 -8.18
N ARG A 314 -41.46 26.24 -7.45
CA ARG A 314 -41.64 24.87 -6.99
C ARG A 314 -41.53 23.93 -8.19
N ARG A 315 -40.64 22.93 -8.13
CA ARG A 315 -40.73 21.76 -9.02
C ARG A 315 -41.72 20.78 -8.40
N PRO A 316 -42.68 20.23 -9.18
CA PRO A 316 -43.59 19.21 -8.70
C PRO A 316 -42.88 17.85 -8.62
N PHE A 317 -43.24 17.11 -7.58
CA PHE A 317 -43.00 15.68 -7.45
C PHE A 317 -43.62 14.93 -8.64
N SER A 318 -42.80 14.12 -9.30
CA SER A 318 -43.28 13.09 -10.21
C SER A 318 -43.64 11.84 -9.40
N ASN A 319 -44.91 11.48 -9.44
CA ASN A 319 -45.46 10.21 -8.97
C ASN A 319 -44.76 9.02 -9.62
N ILE A 320 -44.36 8.05 -8.80
CA ILE A 320 -44.01 6.69 -9.22
C ILE A 320 -45.28 5.85 -9.04
N PRO A 321 -45.78 5.16 -10.08
CA PRO A 321 -46.89 4.23 -9.92
C PRO A 321 -46.41 2.92 -9.29
N TYR A 322 -47.19 2.44 -8.32
CA TYR A 322 -47.19 1.05 -7.89
C TYR A 322 -47.59 0.14 -9.06
N ILE A 323 -46.88 -0.97 -9.23
CA ILE A 323 -47.30 -2.13 -10.01
C ILE A 323 -47.64 -3.23 -9.00
N GLU A 324 -48.86 -3.77 -9.13
CA GLU A 324 -49.39 -4.95 -8.42
C GLU A 324 -48.63 -6.23 -8.77
#